data_AF-A0A1X7PG62-F1
#
_entry.id   AF-A0A1X7PG62-F1
#
_cell.length_a   1.000
_cell.length_b   1.000
_cell.length_c   1.000
_cell.angle_alpha   90.00
_cell.angle_beta   90.00
_cell.angle_gamma   90.00
#
_symmetry.space_group_name_H-M   'P 1'
#
loop_
_entity.id
_entity.type
_entity.pdbx_description
1 polymer ?
#
loop_
_entity_poly.entity_id
_entity_poly.type
_entity_poly.pdbx_seq_one_letter_code
_entity_poly.pdbx_strand_id
1 'polypeptide(L)' 'MRTTLTIDDDVLMIARGLAERDDRTIGDVISDLARQALRAPRDQYAFETRNGVPLVPVKKGSLPVTTELVNRLRDEMP' A
#
# COMPACT_ATOMS: atom_id res chain seq x y z
N MET A 1 0.80 22.75 -11.43
CA MET A 1 -0.49 23.23 -11.99
C MET A 1 -1.42 23.51 -10.81
N ARG A 2 -2.24 24.57 -10.87
CA ARG A 2 -3.23 24.86 -9.82
C ARG A 2 -4.62 24.53 -10.36
N THR A 3 -5.31 23.63 -9.69
CA THR A 3 -6.62 23.11 -10.08
C THR A 3 -7.51 23.09 -8.84
N THR A 4 -8.79 23.39 -9.01
CA THR A 4 -9.79 23.24 -7.94
C THR A 4 -10.48 21.89 -8.11
N LEU A 5 -10.49 21.08 -7.06
CA LEU A 5 -11.13 19.76 -7.03
C LEU A 5 -12.09 19.72 -5.84
N THR A 6 -13.22 19.06 -6.02
CA THR A 6 -14.11 18.69 -4.90
C THR A 6 -13.58 17.38 -4.32
N ILE A 7 -13.43 17.32 -3.00
CA ILE A 7 -12.98 16.12 -2.27
C ILE A 7 -13.88 15.92 -1.05
N ASP A 8 -14.05 14.66 -0.64
CA ASP A 8 -14.83 14.32 0.54
C ASP A 8 -14.09 14.76 1.82
N ASP A 9 -14.86 15.03 2.87
CA ASP A 9 -14.35 15.58 4.14
C ASP A 9 -13.39 14.62 4.85
N ASP A 10 -13.63 13.31 4.74
CA ASP A 10 -12.77 12.27 5.31
C ASP A 10 -11.40 12.23 4.62
N VAL A 11 -11.38 12.35 3.30
CA VAL A 11 -10.15 12.45 2.50
C VAL A 11 -9.36 13.69 2.88
N LEU A 12 -10.02 14.84 3.03
CA LEU A 12 -9.37 16.08 3.44
C LEU A 12 -8.77 15.97 4.86
N MET A 13 -9.50 15.35 5.79
CA MET A 13 -9.01 15.12 7.16
C MET A 13 -7.76 14.24 7.17
N ILE A 14 -7.76 13.13 6.43
CA ILE A 14 -6.62 12.22 6.33
C ILE A 14 -5.43 12.92 5.69
N ALA A 15 -5.64 13.65 4.59
CA ALA A 15 -4.58 14.36 3.89
C ALA A 15 -3.95 15.45 4.76
N ARG A 16 -4.73 16.13 5.61
CA ARG A 16 -4.22 17.09 6.59
C ARG A 16 -3.31 16.42 7.62
N GLY A 17 -3.72 15.30 8.20
CA GLY A 17 -2.90 14.56 9.16
C GLY A 17 -1.57 14.08 8.56
N LEU A 18 -1.59 13.60 7.31
CA LEU A 18 -0.39 13.21 6.57
C LEU A 18 0.53 14.40 6.27
N ALA A 19 -0.06 15.52 5.83
CA ALA A 19 0.67 16.75 5.54
C ALA A 19 1.41 17.30 6.78
N GLU A 20 0.75 17.29 7.94
CA GLU A 20 1.34 17.73 9.22
C GLU A 20 2.46 16.78 9.68
N ARG A 21 2.26 15.46 9.54
CA ARG A 21 3.27 14.46 9.94
C ARG A 21 4.52 14.52 9.08
N ASP A 22 4.35 14.74 7.77
CA ASP A 22 5.43 14.61 6.79
C ASP A 22 6.04 15.98 6.39
N ASP A 23 5.60 17.09 7.01
CA ASP A 23 5.98 18.49 6.70
C ASP A 23 5.81 18.86 5.23
N ARG A 24 4.61 18.60 4.69
CA ARG A 24 4.26 18.79 3.28
C ARG A 24 2.98 19.58 3.12
N THR A 25 2.75 20.16 1.95
CA THR A 25 1.46 20.78 1.66
C THR A 25 0.39 19.71 1.40
N ILE A 26 -0.87 20.01 1.74
CA ILE A 26 -2.01 19.11 1.46
C ILE A 26 -2.10 18.81 -0.05
N GLY A 27 -1.84 19.81 -0.90
CA GLY A 27 -1.85 19.63 -2.36
C GLY A 27 -0.81 18.63 -2.84
N ASP A 28 0.40 18.64 -2.25
CA ASP A 28 1.46 17.69 -2.59
C ASP A 28 1.10 16.27 -2.15
N VAL A 29 0.53 16.11 -0.95
CA VAL A 29 0.07 14.81 -0.43
C VAL A 29 -1.02 14.22 -1.34
N ILE A 30 -2.05 15.01 -1.66
CA ILE A 30 -3.14 14.56 -2.56
C ILE A 30 -2.60 14.21 -3.95
N SER A 31 -1.70 15.04 -4.51
CA SER A 31 -1.10 14.77 -5.82
C SER A 31 -0.28 13.47 -5.83
N ASP A 32 0.45 13.17 -4.76
CA ASP A 32 1.21 11.92 -4.64
C ASP A 32 0.30 10.70 -4.46
N LEU A 33 -0.73 10.80 -3.62
CA LEU A 33 -1.72 9.73 -3.45
C LEU A 33 -2.42 9.41 -4.76
N ALA A 34 -2.84 10.44 -5.52
CA ALA A 34 -3.42 10.27 -6.84
C ALA A 34 -2.44 9.58 -7.81
N ARG A 35 -1.16 9.98 -7.80
CA ARG A 35 -0.13 9.34 -8.64
C ARG A 35 0.09 7.87 -8.27
N GLN A 36 0.09 7.54 -6.99
CA GLN A 36 0.21 6.16 -6.52
C GLN A 36 -0.99 5.32 -6.95
N ALA A 37 -2.21 5.85 -6.79
CA ALA A 37 -3.43 5.18 -7.23
C ALA A 37 -3.46 4.93 -8.75
N LEU A 38 -3.01 5.91 -9.55
CA LEU A 38 -2.93 5.77 -11.02
C LEU A 38 -1.83 4.82 -11.49
N ARG A 39 -0.77 4.63 -10.68
CA ARG A 39 0.34 3.70 -10.97
C ARG A 39 0.09 2.29 -10.44
N ALA A 40 -0.80 2.13 -9.47
CA ALA A 40 -1.13 0.84 -8.91
C ALA A 40 -1.73 -0.05 -10.02
N PRO A 41 -1.10 -1.19 -10.36
CA PRO A 41 -1.70 -2.19 -11.22
C PRO A 41 -3.05 -2.59 -10.63
N ARG A 42 -4.11 -2.49 -11.45
CA ARG A 42 -5.50 -2.69 -11.03
C ARG A 42 -5.74 -4.09 -10.44
N ASP A 43 -4.87 -5.04 -10.75
CA ASP A 43 -4.96 -6.44 -10.34
C ASP A 43 -4.24 -6.74 -9.01
N GLN A 44 -3.57 -5.77 -8.37
CA GLN A 44 -2.84 -6.03 -7.11
C GLN A 44 -3.75 -6.35 -5.92
N TYR A 45 -5.02 -5.99 -5.99
CA TYR A 45 -6.01 -6.22 -4.92
C TYR A 45 -7.02 -7.31 -5.27
N ALA A 46 -6.97 -7.86 -6.49
CA ALA A 46 -7.77 -9.01 -6.86
C ALA A 46 -7.04 -10.27 -6.41
N PHE A 47 -7.25 -10.68 -5.17
CA PHE A 47 -6.85 -12.01 -4.74
C PHE A 47 -7.53 -13.03 -5.66
N GLU A 48 -6.74 -13.83 -6.37
CA GLU A 48 -7.27 -14.94 -7.13
C GLU A 48 -8.03 -15.85 -6.16
N THR A 49 -9.29 -16.16 -6.45
CA THR A 49 -10.09 -17.00 -5.55
C THR A 49 -10.05 -18.43 -6.04
N ARG A 50 -9.69 -19.38 -5.15
CA ARG A 50 -9.75 -20.82 -5.43
C ARG A 50 -10.67 -21.47 -4.42
N ASN A 51 -11.76 -22.07 -4.89
CA ASN A 51 -12.79 -22.70 -4.05
C ASN A 51 -13.40 -21.76 -3.00
N GLY A 52 -13.62 -20.49 -3.34
CA GLY A 52 -14.17 -19.49 -2.41
C GLY A 52 -13.18 -18.91 -1.40
N VAL A 53 -11.90 -19.29 -1.46
CA VAL A 53 -10.84 -18.77 -0.59
C VAL A 53 -9.91 -17.83 -1.39
N PRO A 54 -9.66 -16.59 -0.92
CA PRO A 54 -8.71 -15.68 -1.56
C PRO A 54 -7.29 -16.24 -1.41
N LEU A 55 -6.58 -16.39 -2.53
CA LEU A 55 -5.20 -16.84 -2.57
C LEU A 55 -4.26 -15.66 -2.35
N VAL A 56 -3.35 -15.79 -1.39
CA VAL A 56 -2.26 -14.82 -1.21
C VAL A 56 -1.36 -14.86 -2.46
N PRO A 57 -1.15 -13.72 -3.15
CA PRO A 57 -0.38 -13.70 -4.38
C PRO A 57 1.08 -14.04 -4.11
N VAL A 58 1.58 -15.08 -4.79
CA VAL A 58 2.97 -15.50 -4.71
C VAL A 58 3.77 -14.66 -5.72
N LYS A 59 4.71 -13.84 -5.24
CA LYS A 59 5.59 -13.06 -6.12
C LYS A 59 6.46 -14.01 -6.97
N LYS A 60 6.54 -13.77 -8.28
CA LYS A 60 7.41 -14.57 -9.16
C LYS A 60 8.85 -14.56 -8.63
N GLY A 61 9.41 -15.74 -8.39
CA GLY A 61 10.76 -15.91 -7.84
C GLY A 61 10.87 -15.92 -6.32
N SER A 62 9.76 -15.87 -5.58
CA SER A 62 9.79 -16.10 -4.12
C SER A 62 10.22 -17.53 -3.80
N LEU A 63 11.15 -17.68 -2.86
CA LEU A 63 11.57 -18.97 -2.35
C LEU A 63 10.50 -19.58 -1.42
N PRO A 64 10.39 -20.92 -1.36
CA PRO A 64 9.56 -21.58 -0.36
C PRO A 64 9.97 -21.15 1.05
N VAL A 65 8.98 -20.84 1.89
CA VAL A 65 9.22 -20.62 3.32
C VAL A 65 9.37 -21.99 3.98
N THR A 66 10.59 -22.32 4.42
CA THR A 66 10.88 -23.57 5.12
C THR A 66 11.00 -23.35 6.63
N THR A 67 10.87 -24.42 7.40
CA THR A 67 11.03 -24.36 8.86
C THR A 67 12.43 -23.92 9.27
N GLU A 68 13.46 -24.29 8.50
CA GLU A 68 14.84 -23.88 8.73
C GLU A 68 15.01 -22.37 8.56
N LEU A 69 14.38 -21.77 7.53
CA LEU A 69 14.38 -20.32 7.34
C LEU A 69 13.70 -19.61 8.51
N VAL A 70 12.55 -20.12 8.96
CA VAL A 70 11.82 -19.56 10.09
C VAL A 70 12.66 -19.60 11.36
N ASN A 71 13.29 -20.73 11.66
CA ASN A 71 14.12 -20.87 12.86
C ASN A 71 15.33 -19.94 12.82
N ARG A 72 16.03 -19.84 11.68
CA ARG A 72 17.15 -18.91 11.52
C ARG A 72 16.75 -17.45 11.82
N LEU A 73 15.64 -16.99 11.26
CA LEU A 73 15.16 -15.62 11.49
C LEU A 73 14.76 -15.37 12.95
N ARG A 74 14.21 -16.37 13.64
CA ARG A 74 13.88 -16.28 15.07
C ARG A 74 15.14 -16.16 15.93
N ASP A 75 16.18 -16.91 15.60
CA ASP A 75 17.44 -16.90 16.34
C ASP A 75 18.27 -15.63 16.08
N GLU A 76 18.08 -14.98 14.92
CA GLU A 76 18.73 -13.71 14.54
C GLU A 76 18.07 -12.45 15.15
N MET A 77 16.85 -12.57 15.68
CA MET A 77 16.18 -11.47 16.38
C MET A 77 16.55 -11.48 17.88
N PRO A 78 17.05 -10.37 18.46
CA PRO A 78 17.34 -10.28 19.89
C PRO A 78 16.10 -10.31 20.77
#